data_AF-A0A3D4B302-F1
#
_entry.id   AF-A0A3D4B302-F1
#
_cell.length_a   1.000
_cell.length_b   1.000
_cell.length_c   1.000
_cell.angle_alpha   90.00
_cell.angle_beta   90.00
_cell.angle_gamma   90.00
#
_symmetry.space_group_name_H-M   'P 1'
#
loop_
_entity.id
_entity.type
_entity.pdbx_description
1 polymer ?
#
loop_
_entity_poly.entity_id
_entity_poly.type
_entity_poly.pdbx_seq_one_letter_code
_entity_poly.pdbx_strand_id
1 'polypeptide(L)'
;MSDCCAPTTDTDCCATPVDEGTASPVCASCGQKGKTVQRITPEHLLKQDAAARLQETAYRFCATPTCHVVYFSIETDQYFHKTDMKVRVGLKEPEHPVPICYCFDYTVRDVEKEIDTTGATTIPDRIRAEIKADTCRCE
;
A
#
# COMPACT_ATOMS: atom_id res chain seq x y z
N MET A 1 -40.41 -35.62 -51.01
CA MET A 1 -40.10 -34.20 -51.25
C MET A 1 -39.90 -33.60 -49.87
N SER A 2 -38.74 -33.83 -49.25
CA SER A 2 -37.57 -32.95 -49.33
C SER A 2 -38.00 -31.49 -49.27
N ASP A 3 -38.04 -30.92 -48.08
CA ASP A 3 -37.19 -29.77 -47.74
C ASP A 3 -37.38 -29.28 -46.29
N CYS A 4 -36.27 -28.78 -45.75
CA CYS A 4 -36.15 -27.80 -44.66
C CYS A 4 -36.61 -28.15 -43.24
N CYS A 5 -35.65 -28.47 -42.35
CA CYS A 5 -35.30 -27.59 -41.22
C CYS A 5 -34.08 -28.16 -40.45
N ALA A 6 -32.98 -27.41 -40.40
CA ALA A 6 -31.90 -27.63 -39.44
C ALA A 6 -32.05 -26.59 -38.32
N PRO A 7 -32.22 -27.00 -37.04
CA PRO A 7 -32.08 -26.08 -35.93
C PRO A 7 -30.60 -25.85 -35.60
N THR A 8 -30.28 -24.58 -35.46
CA THR A 8 -29.00 -23.96 -35.13
C THR A 8 -28.38 -24.54 -33.87
N THR A 9 -27.09 -24.87 -33.95
CA THR A 9 -26.22 -25.13 -32.81
C THR A 9 -26.13 -23.92 -31.90
N ASP A 10 -26.50 -24.17 -30.65
CA ASP A 10 -26.05 -23.53 -29.42
C ASP A 10 -24.63 -22.96 -29.54
N THR A 11 -24.47 -21.65 -29.36
CA THR A 11 -23.20 -21.03 -28.98
C THR A 11 -23.51 -19.71 -28.28
N ASP A 12 -23.59 -19.80 -26.95
CA ASP A 12 -22.90 -18.93 -26.01
C ASP A 12 -22.97 -17.42 -26.29
N CYS A 13 -24.09 -16.80 -25.92
CA CYS A 13 -24.25 -15.34 -25.87
C CYS A 13 -24.11 -14.84 -24.43
N CYS A 14 -22.90 -14.93 -23.88
CA CYS A 14 -22.48 -14.17 -22.70
C CYS A 14 -21.07 -13.60 -22.92
N ALA A 15 -20.84 -12.94 -24.05
CA ALA A 15 -19.70 -12.04 -24.19
C ALA A 15 -20.05 -10.72 -23.49
N THR A 16 -19.73 -10.61 -22.21
CA THR A 16 -19.55 -9.30 -21.58
C THR A 16 -18.36 -8.61 -22.25
N PRO A 17 -18.48 -7.35 -22.67
CA PRO A 17 -17.33 -6.61 -23.17
C PRO A 17 -16.29 -6.51 -22.04
N VAL A 18 -15.10 -7.06 -22.29
CA VAL A 18 -13.93 -6.79 -21.48
C VAL A 18 -13.56 -5.33 -21.70
N ASP A 19 -13.68 -4.54 -20.64
CA ASP A 19 -13.24 -3.16 -20.57
C ASP A 19 -11.71 -3.12 -20.74
N GLU A 20 -11.27 -2.89 -21.98
CA GLU A 20 -9.89 -2.55 -22.29
C GLU A 20 -9.60 -1.16 -21.72
N GLY A 21 -8.84 -1.09 -20.62
CA GLY A 21 -8.21 0.18 -20.22
C GLY A 21 -7.99 0.47 -18.73
N THR A 22 -8.24 -0.44 -17.79
CA THR A 22 -7.85 -0.21 -16.39
C THR A 22 -6.57 -0.96 -16.07
N ALA A 23 -5.46 -0.22 -16.07
CA ALA A 23 -4.17 -0.77 -15.69
C ALA A 23 -4.26 -1.44 -14.29
N SER A 24 -3.85 -2.70 -14.21
CA SER A 24 -4.11 -3.57 -13.06
C SER A 24 -3.54 -2.93 -11.77
N PRO A 25 -4.31 -2.88 -10.66
CA PRO A 25 -3.96 -2.15 -9.42
C PRO A 25 -2.80 -2.80 -8.61
N VAL A 26 -1.96 -3.59 -9.28
CA VAL A 26 -0.94 -4.45 -8.71
C VAL A 26 0.45 -3.85 -8.85
N CYS A 27 1.30 -4.12 -7.88
CA CYS A 27 2.71 -3.77 -7.96
C CYS A 27 3.42 -4.70 -8.95
N ALA A 28 4.06 -4.16 -10.00
CA ALA A 28 4.79 -4.96 -10.99
C ALA A 28 5.93 -5.80 -10.38
N SER A 29 6.47 -5.40 -9.23
CA SER A 29 7.56 -6.12 -8.57
C SER A 29 7.11 -7.38 -7.81
N CYS A 30 5.89 -7.42 -7.26
CA CYS A 30 5.43 -8.55 -6.42
C CYS A 30 4.06 -9.11 -6.80
N GLY A 31 3.37 -8.51 -7.77
CA GLY A 31 2.04 -8.90 -8.22
C GLY A 31 0.91 -8.60 -7.23
N GLN A 32 1.18 -8.00 -6.07
CA GLN A 32 0.18 -7.75 -5.05
C GLN A 32 -0.54 -6.41 -5.26
N LYS A 33 -1.84 -6.38 -4.95
CA LYS A 33 -2.67 -5.18 -5.03
C LYS A 33 -2.18 -4.09 -4.07
N GLY A 34 -1.98 -2.88 -4.58
CA GLY A 34 -1.61 -1.72 -3.78
C GLY A 34 -2.81 -0.95 -3.23
N LYS A 35 -2.66 -0.34 -2.06
CA LYS A 35 -3.65 0.55 -1.45
C LYS A 35 -3.51 1.96 -2.01
N THR A 36 -4.59 2.57 -2.50
CA THR A 36 -4.54 3.96 -3.01
C THR A 36 -4.14 4.93 -1.90
N VAL A 37 -3.26 5.88 -2.22
CA VAL A 37 -2.85 6.98 -1.35
C VAL A 37 -2.86 8.28 -2.15
N GLN A 38 -3.13 9.40 -1.47
CA GLN A 38 -3.04 10.72 -2.08
C GLN A 38 -1.58 11.06 -2.36
N ARG A 39 -1.29 11.88 -3.39
CA ARG A 39 0.09 12.31 -3.74
C ARG A 39 0.81 13.01 -2.60
N ILE A 40 0.06 13.70 -1.73
CA ILE A 40 0.61 14.39 -0.56
C ILE A 40 1.32 13.43 0.42
N THR A 41 0.89 12.17 0.51
CA THR A 41 1.49 11.18 1.41
C THR A 41 2.92 10.82 0.99
N PRO A 42 3.21 10.32 -0.24
CA PRO A 42 4.57 10.08 -0.67
C PRO A 42 5.40 11.38 -0.71
N GLU A 43 4.82 12.54 -1.01
CA GLU A 43 5.55 13.82 -0.98
C GLU A 43 6.17 14.13 0.39
N HIS A 44 5.41 13.91 1.48
CA HIS A 44 5.92 14.14 2.82
C HIS A 44 6.96 13.09 3.26
N LEU A 45 6.85 11.86 2.75
CA LEU A 45 7.64 10.73 3.21
C LEU A 45 8.87 10.40 2.33
N LEU A 46 8.94 10.90 1.10
CA LEU A 46 10.06 10.69 0.17
C LEU A 46 11.17 11.72 0.37
N LYS A 47 12.42 11.28 0.28
CA LYS A 47 13.59 12.17 0.22
C LYS A 47 13.42 13.21 -0.89
N GLN A 48 14.07 14.35 -0.76
CA GLN A 48 13.85 15.50 -1.65
C GLN A 48 14.07 15.18 -3.13
N ASP A 49 15.10 14.39 -3.44
CA ASP A 49 15.41 13.92 -4.79
C ASP A 49 14.34 12.99 -5.37
N ALA A 50 13.78 12.11 -4.54
CA ALA A 50 12.68 11.24 -4.93
C ALA A 50 11.35 12.01 -5.06
N ALA A 51 11.05 12.91 -4.12
CA ALA A 51 9.85 13.74 -4.15
C ALA A 51 9.81 14.64 -5.40
N ALA A 52 10.97 15.13 -5.86
CA ALA A 52 11.07 15.90 -7.10
C ALA A 52 10.69 15.12 -8.36
N ARG A 53 10.65 13.78 -8.30
CA ARG A 53 10.21 12.91 -9.40
C ARG A 53 8.69 12.67 -9.39
N LEU A 54 7.96 13.10 -8.36
CA LEU A 54 6.52 12.89 -8.29
C LEU A 54 5.80 13.56 -9.46
N GLN A 55 4.79 12.90 -9.98
CA GLN A 55 3.90 13.39 -11.03
C GLN A 55 2.49 13.56 -10.46
N GLU A 56 1.64 14.33 -11.15
CA GLU A 56 0.24 14.52 -10.77
C GLU A 56 -0.60 13.30 -11.17
N THR A 57 -0.43 12.20 -10.43
CA THR A 57 -1.06 10.89 -10.64
C THR A 57 -1.49 10.25 -9.31
N ALA A 58 -2.36 9.24 -9.37
CA ALA A 58 -2.70 8.43 -8.22
C ALA A 58 -1.55 7.47 -7.86
N TYR A 59 -1.14 7.50 -6.59
CA TYR A 59 -0.15 6.58 -6.06
C TYR A 59 -0.79 5.44 -5.27
N ARG A 60 -0.08 4.32 -5.20
CA ARG A 60 -0.47 3.14 -4.45
C ARG A 60 0.66 2.69 -3.53
N PHE A 61 0.32 2.34 -2.30
CA PHE A 61 1.23 1.74 -1.33
C PHE A 61 1.27 0.22 -1.48
N CYS A 62 2.47 -0.35 -1.65
CA CYS A 62 2.70 -1.79 -1.66
C CYS A 62 2.89 -2.30 -0.22
N ALA A 63 1.89 -3.01 0.29
CA ALA A 63 1.89 -3.56 1.64
C ALA A 63 2.63 -4.91 1.78
N THR A 64 3.29 -5.40 0.74
CA THR A 64 4.05 -6.66 0.83
C THR A 64 5.33 -6.44 1.62
N PRO A 65 5.57 -7.17 2.74
CA PRO A 65 6.75 -6.96 3.58
C PRO A 65 8.08 -7.20 2.87
N THR A 66 8.14 -8.22 2.01
CA THR A 66 9.34 -8.63 1.27
C THR A 66 9.58 -7.81 0.01
N CYS A 67 8.65 -6.93 -0.39
CA CYS A 67 8.80 -6.11 -1.59
C CYS A 67 9.49 -4.78 -1.25
N HIS A 68 10.57 -4.46 -1.96
CA HIS A 68 11.31 -3.21 -1.76
C HIS A 68 10.59 -1.96 -2.27
N VAL A 69 9.57 -2.12 -3.13
CA VAL A 69 8.71 -1.02 -3.58
C VAL A 69 7.80 -0.58 -2.44
N VAL A 70 7.77 0.73 -2.16
CA VAL A 70 6.90 1.37 -1.17
C VAL A 70 5.69 1.99 -1.85
N TYR A 71 5.94 2.92 -2.77
CA TYR A 71 4.90 3.56 -3.57
C TYR A 71 5.09 3.26 -5.04
N PHE A 72 3.99 3.16 -5.78
CA PHE A 72 4.01 3.06 -7.22
C PHE A 72 2.83 3.78 -7.85
N SER A 73 3.01 4.31 -9.06
CA SER A 73 1.92 4.74 -9.94
C SER A 73 1.93 3.87 -11.19
N ILE A 74 0.75 3.38 -11.54
CA ILE A 74 0.56 2.52 -12.72
C ILE A 74 0.39 3.39 -13.97
N GLU A 75 -0.21 4.58 -13.83
CA GLU A 75 -0.44 5.50 -14.93
C GLU A 75 0.87 6.01 -15.53
N THR A 76 1.86 6.25 -14.68
CA THR A 76 3.16 6.82 -15.06
C THR A 76 4.31 5.82 -14.99
N ASP A 77 4.01 4.55 -14.69
CA ASP A 77 4.97 3.46 -14.43
C ASP A 77 6.11 3.87 -13.47
N GLN A 78 5.77 4.61 -12.41
CA GLN A 78 6.73 5.12 -11.43
C GLN A 78 6.79 4.22 -10.20
N TYR A 79 8.00 4.00 -9.69
CA TYR A 79 8.25 3.22 -8.48
C TYR A 79 9.18 3.98 -7.53
N PHE A 80 8.83 3.94 -6.25
CA PHE A 80 9.62 4.45 -5.15
C PHE A 80 9.96 3.32 -4.19
N HIS A 81 11.23 3.19 -3.85
CA HIS A 81 11.75 2.11 -3.04
C HIS A 81 11.99 2.54 -1.60
N LYS A 82 12.26 1.59 -0.71
CA LYS A 82 12.66 1.87 0.68
C LYS A 82 13.78 2.92 0.78
N THR A 83 14.74 2.89 -0.15
CA THR A 83 15.88 3.80 -0.20
C THR A 83 15.50 5.25 -0.51
N ASP A 84 14.32 5.46 -1.09
CA ASP A 84 13.79 6.78 -1.44
C ASP A 84 13.06 7.45 -0.26
N MET A 85 12.85 6.74 0.85
CA MET A 85 12.06 7.20 1.99
C MET A 85 12.92 7.98 3.01
N LYS A 86 12.35 9.03 3.61
CA LYS A 86 12.93 9.75 4.76
C LYS A 86 12.89 8.91 6.04
N VAL A 87 11.89 8.03 6.13
CA VAL A 87 11.61 7.19 7.30
C VAL A 87 11.75 5.72 6.93
N ARG A 88 12.05 4.88 7.93
CA ARG A 88 11.98 3.42 7.76
C ARG A 88 10.51 3.01 7.65
N VAL A 89 10.18 2.16 6.67
CA VAL A 89 8.80 1.71 6.47
C VAL A 89 8.61 0.44 7.29
N GLY A 90 8.03 0.54 8.48
CA GLY A 90 7.98 -0.56 9.46
C GLY A 90 7.53 -1.91 8.89
N LEU A 91 6.50 -1.93 8.04
CA LEU A 91 6.00 -3.14 7.38
C LEU A 91 7.04 -3.87 6.51
N LYS A 92 8.11 -3.17 6.10
CA LYS A 92 9.19 -3.66 5.24
C LYS A 92 10.51 -3.81 5.98
N GLU A 93 10.52 -3.63 7.31
CA GLU A 93 11.73 -3.80 8.12
C GLU A 93 11.69 -5.13 8.86
N PRO A 94 12.60 -6.07 8.55
CA PRO A 94 12.72 -7.32 9.30
C PRO A 94 13.44 -7.14 10.64
N GLU A 95 14.21 -6.05 10.78
CA GLU A 95 15.10 -5.80 11.92
C GLU A 95 14.90 -4.40 12.50
N HIS A 96 15.15 -4.25 13.80
CA HIS A 96 14.98 -2.99 14.53
C HIS A 96 15.83 -1.83 14.00
N PRO A 97 15.41 -0.58 14.27
CA PRO A 97 14.07 -0.19 14.69
C PRO A 97 13.01 -0.48 13.62
N VAL A 98 11.90 -1.10 14.04
CA VAL A 98 10.69 -1.35 13.24
C VAL A 98 9.61 -0.38 13.73
N PRO A 99 9.36 0.75 13.03
CA PRO A 99 8.36 1.73 13.46
C PRO A 99 6.94 1.17 13.41
N ILE A 100 6.15 1.45 14.44
CA ILE A 100 4.72 1.14 14.53
C ILE A 100 3.90 2.43 14.44
N CYS A 101 4.29 3.47 15.20
CA CYS A 101 3.64 4.77 15.18
C CYS A 101 4.67 5.86 14.87
N TYR A 102 4.51 6.53 13.72
CA TYR A 102 5.40 7.61 13.29
C TYR A 102 5.17 8.93 14.03
N CYS A 103 4.00 9.12 14.65
CA CYS A 103 3.69 10.37 15.36
C CYS A 103 4.36 10.45 16.74
N PHE A 104 4.56 9.29 17.39
CA PHE A 104 5.04 9.20 18.78
C PHE A 104 6.27 8.30 18.90
N ASP A 105 6.92 8.00 17.77
CA ASP A 105 8.15 7.21 17.67
C ASP A 105 8.11 5.81 18.32
N TYR A 106 6.91 5.23 18.47
CA TYR A 106 6.79 3.86 19.00
C TYR A 106 7.29 2.83 17.98
N THR A 107 8.15 1.94 18.46
CA THR A 107 8.70 0.81 17.70
C THR A 107 8.25 -0.53 18.29
N VAL A 108 8.45 -1.61 17.54
CA VAL A 108 8.27 -3.00 18.04
C VAL A 108 9.06 -3.22 19.33
N ARG A 109 10.28 -2.67 19.42
CA ARG A 109 11.15 -2.84 20.60
C ARG A 109 10.58 -2.17 21.85
N ASP A 110 9.84 -1.07 21.71
CA ASP A 110 9.21 -0.41 22.85
C ASP A 110 8.07 -1.26 23.41
N VAL A 111 7.31 -1.90 22.52
CA VAL A 111 6.25 -2.86 22.88
C VAL A 111 6.85 -4.08 23.58
N GLU A 112 7.86 -4.71 23.00
CA GLU A 112 8.56 -5.86 23.59
C GLU A 112 9.10 -5.52 24.98
N LYS A 113 9.79 -4.38 25.12
CA LYS A 113 10.34 -3.93 26.39
C LYS A 113 9.27 -3.72 27.47
N GLU A 114 8.11 -3.17 27.12
CA GLU A 114 7.02 -2.97 28.08
C GLU A 114 6.42 -4.32 28.51
N ILE A 115 6.27 -5.27 27.57
CA ILE A 115 5.80 -6.62 27.86
C ILE A 115 6.79 -7.35 28.77
N ASP A 116 8.08 -7.31 28.47
CA ASP A 116 9.12 -7.97 29.25
C ASP A 116 9.19 -7.45 30.70
N THR A 117 8.87 -6.17 30.90
CA THR A 117 8.97 -5.51 32.21
C THR A 117 7.67 -5.55 33.03
N THR A 118 6.51 -5.54 32.37
CA THR A 118 5.20 -5.41 33.04
C THR A 118 4.25 -6.58 32.81
N GLY A 119 4.58 -7.49 31.89
CA GLY A 119 3.73 -8.60 31.46
C GLY A 119 2.66 -8.21 30.42
N ALA A 120 2.56 -6.93 30.06
CA ALA A 120 1.59 -6.41 29.08
C ALA A 120 2.13 -5.15 28.39
N THR A 121 1.38 -4.58 27.45
CA THR A 121 1.69 -3.27 26.85
C THR A 121 0.50 -2.32 26.94
N THR A 122 0.78 -1.06 27.26
CA THR A 122 -0.20 0.04 27.26
C THR A 122 -0.03 0.97 26.05
N ILE A 123 1.00 0.75 25.22
CA ILE A 123 1.32 1.58 24.05
C ILE A 123 0.12 1.76 23.09
N PRO A 124 -0.64 0.71 22.71
CA PRO A 124 -1.81 0.89 21.85
C PRO A 124 -2.86 1.84 22.44
N ASP A 125 -3.08 1.77 23.75
CA ASP A 125 -4.05 2.63 24.44
C ASP A 125 -3.55 4.07 24.55
N ARG A 126 -2.24 4.27 24.74
CA ARG A 126 -1.61 5.59 24.68
C ARG A 126 -1.77 6.21 23.29
N ILE A 127 -1.48 5.47 22.23
CA ILE A 127 -1.67 5.94 20.84
C ILE A 127 -3.13 6.33 20.60
N ARG A 128 -4.09 5.52 21.05
CA ARG A 128 -5.53 5.84 20.94
C ARG A 128 -5.90 7.11 21.70
N ALA A 129 -5.35 7.31 22.89
CA ALA A 129 -5.58 8.52 23.68
C ALA A 129 -5.05 9.78 22.98
N GLU A 130 -3.85 9.70 22.40
CA GLU A 130 -3.24 10.80 21.63
C GLU A 130 -4.01 11.11 20.34
N ILE A 131 -4.44 10.09 19.58
CA ILE A 131 -5.31 10.29 18.41
C ILE A 131 -6.61 11.00 18.82
N LYS A 132 -7.23 10.58 19.94
CA LYS A 132 -8.45 11.22 20.46
C LYS A 132 -8.21 12.67 20.90
N ALA A 133 -6.99 13.00 21.32
CA ALA A 133 -6.58 14.34 21.70
C ALA A 133 -6.17 15.20 20.49
N ASP A 134 -6.27 14.69 19.26
CA ASP A 134 -5.93 15.38 18.01
C ASP A 134 -4.45 15.86 17.96
N THR A 135 -3.55 15.09 18.57
CA THR A 135 -2.11 15.40 18.62
C THR A 135 -1.29 14.70 17.53
N CYS A 136 -1.93 13.83 16.74
CA CYS A 136 -1.28 13.05 15.68
C CYS A 136 -1.32 13.75 14.31
N ARG A 137 -0.40 13.37 13.42
CA ARG A 137 -0.29 13.88 12.03
C ARG A 137 -0.29 12.73 11.03
N CYS A 138 -1.18 11.75 11.23
CA CYS A 138 -1.24 10.51 10.44
C CYS A 138 -1.86 10.69 9.04
N GLU A 139 -2.43 11.86 8.73
CA GLU A 139 -3.11 12.17 7.46
C GLU A 139 -2.14 12.48 6.30
#